data_AF-A0A8C5R2Y0-F1
#
_entry.id   AF-A0A8C5R2Y0-F1
#
_cell.length_a   1.000
_cell.length_b   1.000
_cell.length_c   1.000
_cell.angle_alpha   90.00
_cell.angle_beta   90.00
_cell.angle_gamma   90.00
#
_symmetry.space_group_name_H-M   'P 1'
#
loop_
_entity.id
_entity.type
_entity.pdbx_description
1 polymer ?
#
loop_
_entity_poly.entity_id
_entity_poly.type
_entity_poly.pdbx_seq_one_letter_code
_entity_poly.pdbx_strand_id
1 'polypeptide(L)'
;AVPFSLTAGESQDIPQPILTNDVSRVKLSIINNPNDDYINANYIPGYKNLRAFIAAQGPLPTTVNDFWRMIWEKDVRAVVMLTKCVEVFKVLKSIILIVRHFHFTAWPDHDVPQTTDALITFRNIISDFMKNYPRTPILVHCSAGVGRTGTLIALDRAIRQIDAEDQVDVLGIVRNLRMHRNLMVQTEVSLGLHLLT
;
A
#
# COMPACT_ATOMS: atom_id res chain seq x y z
N ALA A 1 -18.61 -41.34 29.35
CA ALA A 1 -17.30 -41.79 28.84
C ALA A 1 -17.01 -41.04 27.54
N VAL A 2 -16.00 -40.18 27.56
CA VAL A 2 -15.30 -39.61 26.38
C VAL A 2 -14.01 -40.47 26.27
N PRO A 3 -13.39 -40.71 25.09
CA PRO A 3 -12.84 -39.62 24.29
C PRO A 3 -12.95 -39.76 22.77
N PHE A 4 -13.39 -38.68 22.12
CA PHE A 4 -12.94 -38.33 20.77
C PHE A 4 -11.85 -37.28 20.96
N SER A 5 -10.61 -37.65 20.70
CA SER A 5 -9.44 -36.78 20.80
C SER A 5 -9.39 -35.87 19.56
N LEU A 6 -9.88 -34.64 19.69
CA LEU A 6 -9.50 -33.54 18.79
C LEU A 6 -8.32 -32.83 19.43
N THR A 7 -7.16 -32.99 18.81
CA THR A 7 -5.95 -32.22 19.11
C THR A 7 -6.24 -30.74 18.91
N ALA A 8 -5.94 -29.96 19.95
CA ALA A 8 -5.99 -28.52 19.95
C ALA A 8 -5.05 -27.94 18.89
N GLY A 9 -5.53 -26.95 18.14
CA GLY A 9 -4.72 -26.10 17.28
C GLY A 9 -5.42 -25.76 15.97
N GLU A 10 -5.52 -24.46 15.68
CA GLU A 10 -5.86 -23.88 14.38
C GLU A 10 -7.35 -23.67 14.07
N SER A 11 -8.03 -22.86 14.90
CA SER A 11 -8.96 -21.88 14.35
C SER A 11 -8.14 -20.79 13.63
N GLN A 12 -7.77 -21.03 12.37
CA GLN A 12 -7.34 -19.94 11.48
C GLN A 12 -8.57 -19.11 11.14
N ASP A 13 -8.79 -18.05 11.91
CA ASP A 13 -9.72 -16.98 11.53
C ASP A 13 -9.31 -16.46 10.15
N ILE A 14 -10.07 -16.81 9.11
CA ILE A 14 -9.89 -16.22 7.77
C ILE A 14 -10.20 -14.73 7.93
N PRO A 15 -9.22 -13.81 7.76
CA PRO A 15 -9.48 -12.39 7.96
C PRO A 15 -10.53 -11.94 6.94
N GLN A 16 -11.60 -11.31 7.43
CA GLN A 16 -12.61 -10.70 6.58
C GLN A 16 -11.93 -9.74 5.58
N PRO A 17 -12.33 -9.74 4.30
CA PRO A 17 -11.69 -8.92 3.29
C PRO A 17 -11.81 -7.43 3.66
N ILE A 18 -10.69 -6.71 3.67
CA ILE A 18 -10.69 -5.27 3.93
C ILE A 18 -11.35 -4.58 2.73
N LEU A 19 -12.54 -4.01 2.97
CA LEU A 19 -13.34 -3.32 1.97
C LEU A 19 -12.80 -1.91 1.69
N THR A 20 -13.02 -1.44 0.46
CA THR A 20 -12.68 -0.08 0.04
C THR A 20 -13.69 0.93 0.58
N ASN A 21 -13.25 2.15 0.86
CA ASN A 21 -14.15 3.29 1.03
C ASN A 21 -14.66 3.78 -0.34
N ASP A 22 -15.97 3.90 -0.53
CA ASP A 22 -16.60 4.30 -1.80
C ASP A 22 -16.24 5.71 -2.28
N VAL A 23 -15.91 6.62 -1.37
CA VAL A 23 -15.58 8.02 -1.68
C VAL A 23 -14.20 8.13 -2.33
N SER A 24 -13.22 7.40 -1.81
CA SER A 24 -11.82 7.47 -2.23
C SER A 24 -11.41 6.32 -3.14
N ARG A 25 -12.31 5.36 -3.45
CA ARG A 25 -11.95 4.18 -4.24
C ARG A 25 -11.44 4.56 -5.62
N VAL A 26 -10.48 3.79 -6.11
CA VAL A 26 -10.08 3.87 -7.51
C VAL A 26 -11.19 3.24 -8.35
N LYS A 27 -11.68 3.97 -9.34
CA LYS A 27 -12.69 3.49 -10.28
C LYS A 27 -12.04 3.20 -11.62
N LEU A 28 -12.21 1.98 -12.12
CA LEU A 28 -11.78 1.60 -13.47
C LEU A 28 -12.84 1.99 -14.51
N SER A 29 -12.45 2.07 -15.77
CA SER A 29 -13.41 2.25 -16.86
C SER A 29 -14.34 1.02 -16.97
N ILE A 30 -15.64 1.25 -17.15
CA ILE A 30 -16.61 0.17 -17.39
C ILE A 30 -16.41 -0.32 -18.83
N ILE A 31 -16.19 -1.62 -19.01
CA ILE A 31 -15.95 -2.22 -20.33
C ILE A 31 -17.19 -3.01 -20.77
N ASN A 32 -17.58 -4.03 -20.01
CA ASN A 32 -18.67 -4.95 -20.39
C ASN A 32 -19.81 -4.98 -19.36
N ASN A 33 -19.48 -4.98 -18.07
CA ASN A 33 -20.45 -5.06 -16.97
C ASN A 33 -20.40 -3.81 -16.08
N PRO A 34 -21.52 -3.40 -15.49
CA PRO A 34 -21.57 -2.29 -14.54
C PRO A 34 -20.61 -2.43 -13.36
N ASN A 35 -20.26 -3.66 -12.98
CA ASN A 35 -19.36 -3.97 -11.86
C ASN A 35 -17.87 -4.05 -12.27
N ASP A 36 -17.53 -3.86 -13.54
CA ASP A 36 -16.14 -3.89 -14.02
C ASP A 36 -15.34 -2.67 -13.53
N ASP A 37 -15.97 -1.72 -12.84
CA ASP A 37 -15.31 -0.52 -12.31
C ASP A 37 -14.56 -0.75 -10.99
N TYR A 38 -14.74 -1.93 -10.37
CA TYR A 38 -14.25 -2.22 -9.02
C TYR A 38 -12.83 -2.78 -9.04
N ILE A 39 -11.99 -2.21 -8.15
CA ILE A 39 -10.73 -2.80 -7.73
C ILE A 39 -10.52 -2.46 -6.25
N ASN A 40 -9.90 -3.36 -5.48
CA ASN A 40 -9.61 -3.11 -4.06
C ASN A 40 -8.42 -2.15 -3.91
N ALA A 41 -8.67 -0.88 -4.19
CA ALA A 41 -7.69 0.20 -4.08
C ALA A 41 -8.37 1.54 -3.75
N ASN A 42 -7.67 2.39 -3.00
CA ASN A 42 -8.11 3.75 -2.65
C ASN A 42 -7.01 4.77 -2.95
N TYR A 43 -7.41 5.96 -3.40
CA TYR A 43 -6.51 7.12 -3.43
C TYR A 43 -6.17 7.56 -2.02
N ILE A 44 -4.88 7.79 -1.77
CA ILE A 44 -4.38 8.27 -0.48
C ILE A 44 -3.66 9.61 -0.70
N PRO A 45 -4.03 10.67 0.04
CA PRO A 45 -3.35 11.95 -0.02
C PRO A 45 -1.92 11.84 0.53
N GLY A 46 -0.98 12.48 -0.16
CA GLY A 46 0.36 12.78 0.35
C GLY A 46 0.41 14.17 0.99
N TYR A 47 1.61 14.64 1.32
CA TYR A 47 1.79 16.02 1.81
C TYR A 47 1.48 17.02 0.67
N LYS A 48 0.47 17.87 0.89
CA LYS A 48 -0.04 18.89 -0.07
C LYS A 48 -0.50 18.35 -1.44
N ASN A 49 -0.67 17.04 -1.62
CA ASN A 49 -1.20 16.44 -2.84
C ASN A 49 -2.26 15.39 -2.50
N LEU A 50 -3.52 15.67 -2.86
CA LEU A 50 -4.68 14.85 -2.48
C LEU A 50 -4.73 13.46 -3.15
N ARG A 51 -3.94 13.21 -4.20
CA ARG A 51 -3.92 11.93 -4.94
C ARG A 51 -2.49 11.43 -5.15
N ALA A 52 -1.59 11.69 -4.20
CA ALA A 52 -0.19 11.32 -4.32
C ALA A 52 0.05 9.81 -4.38
N PHE A 53 -0.85 9.01 -3.78
CA PHE A 53 -0.69 7.56 -3.68
C PHE A 53 -1.96 6.81 -4.06
N ILE A 54 -1.78 5.54 -4.46
CA ILE A 54 -2.84 4.54 -4.52
C ILE A 54 -2.44 3.40 -3.58
N ALA A 55 -3.24 3.16 -2.54
CA ALA A 55 -3.08 1.99 -1.67
C ALA A 55 -3.98 0.87 -2.18
N ALA A 56 -3.38 -0.26 -2.55
CA ALA A 56 -4.08 -1.38 -3.17
C ALA A 56 -3.82 -2.71 -2.44
N GLN A 57 -4.76 -3.65 -2.57
CA GLN A 57 -4.52 -5.06 -2.29
C GLN A 57 -3.53 -5.64 -3.31
N GLY A 58 -2.69 -6.60 -2.89
CA GLY A 58 -1.90 -7.38 -3.85
C GLY A 58 -2.80 -8.10 -4.86
N PRO A 59 -2.41 -8.21 -6.14
CA PRO A 59 -3.26 -8.84 -7.16
C PRO A 59 -3.49 -10.32 -6.85
N LEU A 60 -4.76 -10.74 -6.93
CA LEU A 60 -5.15 -12.14 -6.86
C LEU A 60 -5.17 -12.74 -8.27
N PRO A 61 -5.14 -14.07 -8.44
CA PRO A 61 -5.25 -14.70 -9.77
C PRO A 61 -6.47 -14.21 -10.58
N THR A 62 -7.57 -13.89 -9.89
CA THR A 62 -8.80 -13.37 -10.49
C THR A 62 -8.77 -11.87 -10.80
N THR A 63 -7.93 -11.07 -10.13
CA THR A 63 -7.91 -9.59 -10.24
C THR A 63 -6.63 -9.04 -10.87
N VAL A 64 -5.70 -9.90 -11.28
CA VAL A 64 -4.41 -9.48 -11.87
C VAL A 64 -4.57 -8.61 -13.11
N ASN A 65 -5.58 -8.89 -13.95
CA ASN A 65 -5.86 -8.07 -15.13
C ASN A 65 -6.38 -6.68 -14.75
N ASP A 66 -7.25 -6.60 -13.74
CA ASP A 66 -7.76 -5.32 -13.22
C ASP A 66 -6.66 -4.51 -12.56
N PHE A 67 -5.71 -5.17 -11.90
CA PHE A 67 -4.54 -4.51 -11.31
C PHE A 67 -3.66 -3.86 -12.38
N TRP A 68 -3.37 -4.57 -13.48
CA TRP A 68 -2.63 -3.99 -14.61
C TRP A 68 -3.43 -2.90 -15.34
N ARG A 69 -4.75 -3.08 -15.49
CA ARG A 69 -5.65 -2.06 -16.03
C ARG A 69 -5.65 -0.79 -15.17
N MET A 70 -5.63 -0.91 -13.85
CA MET A 70 -5.50 0.22 -12.93
C MET A 70 -4.17 0.96 -13.15
N ILE A 71 -3.06 0.23 -13.22
CA ILE A 71 -1.73 0.81 -13.48
C ILE A 71 -1.74 1.61 -14.78
N TRP A 72 -2.33 1.03 -15.82
CA TRP A 72 -2.47 1.66 -17.12
C TRP A 72 -3.32 2.93 -17.08
N GLU A 73 -4.58 2.81 -16.66
CA GLU A 73 -5.54 3.92 -16.69
C GLU A 73 -5.15 5.08 -15.78
N LYS A 74 -4.43 4.80 -14.68
CA LYS A 74 -4.05 5.82 -13.69
C LYS A 74 -2.62 6.31 -13.88
N ASP A 75 -1.99 5.96 -15.00
CA ASP A 75 -0.65 6.38 -15.40
C ASP A 75 0.42 6.09 -14.33
N VAL A 76 0.29 4.97 -13.59
CA VAL A 76 1.19 4.62 -12.50
C VAL A 76 2.58 4.29 -13.06
N ARG A 77 3.62 4.96 -12.54
CA ARG A 77 5.03 4.77 -12.95
C ARG A 77 5.86 3.98 -11.94
N ALA A 78 5.43 3.96 -10.67
CA ALA A 78 6.07 3.22 -9.59
C ALA A 78 5.06 2.34 -8.86
N VAL A 79 5.37 1.05 -8.76
CA VAL A 79 4.64 0.07 -7.94
C VAL A 79 5.57 -0.36 -6.81
N VAL A 80 5.11 -0.24 -5.58
CA VAL A 80 5.88 -0.52 -4.37
C VAL A 80 5.27 -1.71 -3.67
N MET A 81 6.02 -2.80 -3.56
CA MET A 81 5.60 -4.05 -2.93
C MET A 81 6.34 -4.27 -1.62
N LEU A 82 5.57 -4.44 -0.55
CA LEU A 82 6.05 -4.51 0.82
C LEU A 82 5.86 -5.90 1.46
N THR A 83 5.70 -6.94 0.65
CA THR A 83 5.57 -8.34 1.09
C THR A 83 6.28 -9.26 0.10
N LYS A 84 6.76 -10.41 0.56
CA LYS A 84 7.42 -11.40 -0.29
C LYS A 84 6.39 -12.05 -1.22
N CYS A 85 6.64 -12.07 -2.54
CA CYS A 85 5.92 -12.94 -3.48
C CYS A 85 6.88 -13.72 -4.39
N VAL A 86 6.40 -14.88 -4.85
CA VAL A 86 6.99 -15.69 -5.92
C VAL A 86 6.37 -15.21 -7.25
N GLU A 87 7.21 -14.82 -8.21
CA GLU A 87 6.83 -14.03 -9.39
C GLU A 87 6.13 -14.83 -10.51
N VAL A 88 5.18 -14.17 -11.21
CA VAL A 88 4.75 -14.54 -12.57
C VAL A 88 4.72 -13.28 -13.43
N PHE A 89 5.58 -13.21 -14.45
CA PHE A 89 5.61 -12.12 -15.42
C PHE A 89 4.59 -12.38 -16.55
N LYS A 90 3.78 -11.38 -16.89
CA LYS A 90 3.00 -11.33 -18.14
C LYS A 90 3.25 -10.00 -18.84
N VAL A 91 3.58 -10.06 -20.13
CA VAL A 91 3.77 -8.89 -21.00
C VAL A 91 2.58 -8.81 -21.96
N LEU A 92 1.91 -7.65 -22.02
CA LEU A 92 0.92 -7.34 -23.05
C LEU A 92 1.47 -6.23 -23.96
N LYS A 93 1.25 -6.36 -25.28
CA LYS A 93 1.82 -5.47 -26.31
C LYS A 93 0.92 -4.29 -26.65
N SER A 94 1.60 -3.15 -26.79
CA SER A 94 1.34 -1.90 -27.55
C SER A 94 0.95 -0.67 -26.73
N ILE A 95 1.80 0.35 -26.89
CA ILE A 95 2.22 1.40 -25.94
C ILE A 95 3.02 0.79 -24.76
N ILE A 96 4.35 0.96 -24.79
CA ILE A 96 5.24 0.43 -23.74
C ILE A 96 5.18 1.39 -22.55
N LEU A 97 4.40 1.04 -21.53
CA LEU A 97 4.48 1.67 -20.22
C LEU A 97 5.60 0.98 -19.43
N ILE A 98 6.70 1.69 -19.18
CA ILE A 98 7.76 1.20 -18.30
C ILE A 98 7.38 1.56 -16.86
N VAL A 99 7.13 0.54 -16.04
CA VAL A 99 6.84 0.66 -14.61
C VAL A 99 8.03 0.14 -13.82
N ARG A 100 8.48 0.87 -12.81
CA ARG A 100 9.49 0.36 -11.88
C ARG A 100 8.82 -0.23 -10.65
N HIS A 101 9.13 -1.49 -10.39
CA HIS A 101 8.66 -2.20 -9.22
C HIS A 101 9.73 -2.15 -8.12
N PHE A 102 9.44 -1.48 -7.01
CA PHE A 102 10.33 -1.40 -5.84
C PHE A 102 9.87 -2.42 -4.80
N HIS A 103 10.72 -3.40 -4.50
CA HIS A 103 10.39 -4.46 -3.54
C HIS A 103 11.23 -4.32 -2.28
N PHE A 104 10.59 -4.07 -1.15
CA PHE A 104 11.24 -4.04 0.16
C PHE A 104 11.16 -5.42 0.82
N THR A 105 12.27 -6.15 0.80
CA THR A 105 12.35 -7.56 1.26
C THR A 105 12.77 -7.72 2.72
N ALA A 106 13.23 -6.64 3.35
CA ALA A 106 13.74 -6.65 4.73
C ALA A 106 12.64 -6.49 5.79
N TRP A 107 11.36 -6.41 5.41
CA TRP A 107 10.26 -6.33 6.39
C TRP A 107 9.92 -7.71 6.96
N PRO A 108 10.03 -7.93 8.29
CA PRO A 108 9.67 -9.20 8.92
C PRO A 108 8.17 -9.53 8.78
N ASP A 109 7.81 -10.82 8.75
CA ASP A 109 6.43 -11.20 8.43
C ASP A 109 5.41 -10.85 9.52
N HIS A 110 5.82 -10.89 10.79
CA HIS A 110 4.98 -10.59 11.96
C HIS A 110 5.54 -9.47 12.85
N ASP A 111 6.50 -8.70 12.37
CA ASP A 111 7.21 -7.70 13.17
C ASP A 111 7.52 -6.41 12.39
N VAL A 112 8.10 -5.42 13.06
CA VAL A 112 8.63 -4.20 12.43
C VAL A 112 10.13 -4.32 12.15
N PRO A 113 10.68 -3.61 11.16
CA PRO A 113 12.12 -3.52 10.98
C PRO A 113 12.80 -3.00 12.25
N GLN A 114 13.92 -3.62 12.65
CA GLN A 114 14.66 -3.23 13.86
C GLN A 114 15.25 -1.82 13.79
N THR A 115 15.54 -1.33 12.58
CA THR A 115 15.99 0.04 12.34
C THR A 115 15.16 0.72 11.26
N THR A 116 15.08 2.05 11.35
CA THR A 116 14.33 2.89 10.41
C THR A 116 15.12 3.22 9.16
N ASP A 117 16.45 3.15 9.22
CA ASP A 117 17.38 3.53 8.16
C ASP A 117 17.11 2.84 6.82
N ALA A 118 16.82 1.54 6.85
CA ALA A 118 16.53 0.78 5.65
C ALA A 118 15.23 1.27 4.98
N LEU A 119 14.22 1.61 5.77
CA LEU A 119 12.94 2.09 5.26
C LEU A 119 13.03 3.54 4.77
N ILE A 120 13.79 4.39 5.47
CA ILE A 120 14.08 5.77 5.05
C ILE A 120 14.87 5.76 3.73
N THR A 121 15.92 4.94 3.65
CA THR A 121 16.72 4.77 2.43
C THR A 121 15.85 4.31 1.26
N PHE A 122 15.01 3.30 1.49
CA PHE A 122 14.08 2.79 0.48
C PHE A 122 13.09 3.88 0.01
N ARG A 123 12.53 4.65 0.94
CA ARG A 123 11.66 5.80 0.64
C ARG A 123 12.39 6.87 -0.17
N ASN A 124 13.65 7.17 0.14
CA ASN A 124 14.44 8.15 -0.59
C ASN A 124 14.70 7.72 -2.04
N ILE A 125 15.02 6.44 -2.26
CA ILE A 125 15.18 5.86 -3.61
C ILE A 125 13.88 6.02 -4.42
N ILE A 126 12.72 5.74 -3.82
CA ILE A 126 11.41 5.92 -4.48
C ILE A 126 11.16 7.39 -4.78
N SER A 127 11.39 8.27 -3.80
CA SER A 127 11.17 9.72 -3.94
C SER A 127 12.04 10.31 -5.05
N ASP A 128 13.31 9.92 -5.14
CA ASP A 128 14.23 10.39 -6.18
C ASP A 128 13.81 9.93 -7.57
N PHE A 129 13.38 8.68 -7.72
CA PHE A 129 12.83 8.19 -8.99
C PHE A 129 11.59 9.01 -9.41
N MET A 130 10.71 9.31 -8.45
CA MET A 130 9.44 10.00 -8.70
C MET A 130 9.57 11.49 -8.97
N LYS A 131 10.74 12.10 -8.72
CA LYS A 131 11.03 13.47 -9.19
C LYS A 131 10.86 13.61 -10.71
N ASN A 132 11.09 12.53 -11.48
CA ASN A 132 10.89 12.51 -12.92
C ASN A 132 9.41 12.43 -13.34
N TYR A 133 8.50 12.13 -12.40
CA TYR A 133 7.07 11.89 -12.65
C TYR A 133 6.19 12.63 -11.62
N PRO A 134 6.27 13.97 -11.52
CA PRO A 134 5.69 14.74 -10.41
C PRO A 134 4.15 14.73 -10.34
N ARG A 135 3.47 14.33 -11.42
CA ARG A 135 2.00 14.25 -11.51
C ARG A 135 1.46 12.83 -11.38
N THR A 136 2.34 11.85 -11.22
CA THR A 136 1.97 10.44 -11.21
C THR A 136 1.85 9.93 -9.78
N PRO A 137 0.76 9.21 -9.42
CA PRO A 137 0.66 8.58 -8.11
C PRO A 137 1.63 7.40 -7.96
N ILE A 138 2.12 7.19 -6.75
CA ILE A 138 2.87 5.98 -6.37
C ILE A 138 1.88 4.92 -5.89
N LEU A 139 1.88 3.74 -6.51
CA LEU A 139 1.08 2.61 -6.03
C LEU A 139 1.87 1.89 -4.93
N VAL A 140 1.31 1.76 -3.73
CA VAL A 140 1.93 1.05 -2.60
C VAL A 140 1.03 -0.09 -2.14
N HIS A 141 1.57 -1.30 -2.04
CA HIS A 141 0.83 -2.47 -1.57
C HIS A 141 1.66 -3.38 -0.66
N CYS A 142 0.96 -4.17 0.15
CA CYS A 142 1.52 -5.29 0.91
C CYS A 142 0.65 -6.53 0.65
N SER A 143 0.16 -7.19 1.70
CA SER A 143 -0.91 -8.21 1.60
C SER A 143 -2.29 -7.54 1.56
N ALA A 144 -2.73 -6.97 2.70
CA ALA A 144 -4.03 -6.31 2.82
C ALA A 144 -4.05 -4.82 2.41
N GLY A 145 -2.88 -4.22 2.16
CA GLY A 145 -2.74 -2.84 1.71
C GLY A 145 -3.07 -1.78 2.77
N VAL A 146 -2.86 -2.09 4.06
CA VAL A 146 -3.20 -1.17 5.18
C VAL A 146 -2.13 -1.06 6.26
N GLY A 147 -1.44 -2.15 6.64
CA GLY A 147 -0.40 -2.17 7.67
C GLY A 147 0.89 -1.51 7.19
N ARG A 148 1.80 -2.29 6.61
CA ARG A 148 3.09 -1.82 6.05
C ARG A 148 2.92 -0.68 5.04
N THR A 149 1.87 -0.78 4.21
CA THR A 149 1.46 0.27 3.27
C THR A 149 1.17 1.58 4.00
N GLY A 150 0.38 1.53 5.08
CA GLY A 150 0.08 2.72 5.89
C GLY A 150 1.33 3.28 6.53
N THR A 151 2.21 2.44 7.07
CA THR A 151 3.47 2.87 7.70
C THR A 151 4.38 3.61 6.73
N LEU A 152 4.61 3.07 5.53
CA LEU A 152 5.44 3.74 4.53
C LEU A 152 4.86 5.10 4.09
N ILE A 153 3.54 5.16 3.87
CA ILE A 153 2.88 6.42 3.47
C ILE A 153 2.92 7.44 4.62
N ALA A 154 2.69 7.01 5.86
CA ALA A 154 2.79 7.86 7.03
C ALA A 154 4.21 8.41 7.21
N LEU A 155 5.24 7.56 7.04
CA LEU A 155 6.65 7.96 7.09
C LEU A 155 6.99 8.99 6.00
N ASP A 156 6.56 8.77 4.75
CA ASP A 156 6.79 9.74 3.68
C ASP A 156 6.18 11.11 4.01
N ARG A 157 4.93 11.12 4.50
CA ARG A 157 4.24 12.34 4.92
C ARG A 157 4.92 13.03 6.10
N ALA A 158 5.33 12.26 7.10
CA ALA A 158 6.01 12.79 8.29
C ALA A 158 7.30 13.49 7.89
N ILE A 159 8.17 12.82 7.13
CA ILE A 159 9.44 13.40 6.67
C ILE A 159 9.19 14.66 5.83
N ARG A 160 8.22 14.65 4.90
CA ARG A 160 7.90 15.86 4.11
C ARG A 160 7.36 17.01 4.95
N GLN A 161 6.62 16.72 6.02
CA GLN A 161 6.10 17.74 6.92
C GLN A 161 7.24 18.35 7.73
N ILE A 162 8.14 17.52 8.26
CA ILE A 162 9.36 17.97 8.95
C ILE A 162 10.19 18.85 8.02
N ASP A 163 10.47 18.38 6.79
CA ASP A 163 11.27 19.13 5.82
C ASP A 163 10.66 20.50 5.46
N ALA A 164 9.33 20.63 5.52
CA ALA A 164 8.62 21.83 5.06
C ALA A 164 8.19 22.78 6.19
N GLU A 165 7.97 22.27 7.39
CA GLU A 165 7.34 22.98 8.51
C GLU A 165 8.15 22.89 9.81
N ASP A 166 9.24 22.11 9.83
CA ASP A 166 10.04 21.81 11.04
C ASP A 166 9.20 21.23 12.19
N GLN A 167 8.07 20.59 11.86
CA GLN A 167 7.08 20.04 12.77
C GLN A 167 6.45 18.77 12.16
N VAL A 168 5.85 17.92 13.00
CA VAL A 168 5.14 16.72 12.55
C VAL A 168 3.92 16.41 13.40
N ASP A 169 2.77 16.17 12.74
CA ASP A 169 1.56 15.68 13.39
C ASP A 169 1.28 14.23 12.99
N VAL A 170 1.95 13.30 13.66
CA VAL A 170 1.83 11.85 13.38
C VAL A 170 0.38 11.38 13.57
N LEU A 171 -0.32 11.89 14.60
CA LEU A 171 -1.69 11.48 14.89
C LEU A 171 -2.67 12.00 13.83
N GLY A 172 -2.53 13.26 13.42
CA GLY A 172 -3.31 13.85 12.33
C GLY A 172 -3.04 13.14 11.00
N ILE A 173 -1.79 12.78 10.71
CA ILE A 173 -1.45 11.97 9.53
C ILE A 173 -2.20 10.64 9.56
N VAL A 174 -2.10 9.86 10.64
CA VAL A 174 -2.76 8.54 10.73
C VAL A 174 -4.28 8.66 10.65
N ARG A 175 -4.88 9.64 11.35
CA ARG A 175 -6.32 9.94 11.25
C ARG A 175 -6.71 10.25 9.81
N ASN A 176 -5.93 11.08 9.11
CA ASN A 176 -6.18 11.42 7.71
C ASN A 176 -6.09 10.21 6.79
N LEU A 177 -5.12 9.30 6.99
CA LEU A 177 -5.01 8.06 6.24
C LEU A 177 -6.23 7.15 6.45
N ARG A 178 -6.68 7.01 7.71
CA ARG A 178 -7.82 6.17 8.07
C ARG A 178 -9.16 6.66 7.52
N MET A 179 -9.30 7.96 7.26
CA MET A 179 -10.47 8.49 6.54
C MET A 179 -10.54 8.01 5.08
N HIS A 180 -9.40 7.71 4.46
CA HIS A 180 -9.33 7.35 3.05
C HIS A 180 -9.30 5.83 2.82
N ARG A 181 -8.66 5.06 3.70
CA ARG A 181 -8.70 3.60 3.69
C ARG A 181 -8.74 3.11 5.13
N ASN A 182 -9.71 2.26 5.45
CA ASN A 182 -9.91 1.80 6.81
C ASN A 182 -8.66 1.04 7.30
N LEU A 183 -8.39 1.13 8.61
CA LEU A 183 -7.31 0.38 9.28
C LEU A 183 -5.88 0.72 8.80
N MET A 184 -5.68 1.83 8.09
CA MET A 184 -4.33 2.31 7.75
C MET A 184 -3.48 2.48 9.02
N VAL A 185 -2.30 1.87 9.02
CA VAL A 185 -1.40 1.68 10.17
C VAL A 185 -2.06 0.82 11.25
N GLN A 186 -1.81 -0.50 11.21
CA GLN A 186 -2.56 -1.50 12.00
C GLN A 186 -2.04 -1.76 13.42
N THR A 187 -0.73 -1.64 13.69
CA THR A 187 -0.15 -1.97 15.00
C THR A 187 0.46 -0.73 15.66
N GLU A 188 0.32 -0.59 16.98
CA GLU A 188 0.97 0.48 17.76
C GLU A 188 2.49 0.47 17.58
N VAL A 189 3.07 -0.73 17.43
CA VAL A 189 4.50 -0.94 17.13
C VAL A 189 4.92 -0.32 15.79
N SER A 190 4.01 -0.26 14.80
CA SER A 190 4.28 0.43 13.53
C SER A 190 4.29 1.96 13.65
N LEU A 191 3.61 2.52 14.67
CA LEU A 191 3.69 3.95 15.03
C LEU A 191 4.96 4.27 15.80
N GLY A 192 5.46 3.30 16.59
CA GLY A 192 6.67 3.39 17.40
C GLY A 192 8.00 3.32 16.63
N LEU A 193 8.02 3.69 15.35
CA LEU A 193 9.27 4.04 14.68
C LEU A 193 9.77 5.37 15.28
N HIS A 194 10.53 5.30 16.38
CA HIS A 194 11.56 6.24 16.86
C HIS A 194 11.48 7.70 16.34
N LEU A 195 10.32 8.36 16.47
CA LEU A 195 10.18 9.80 16.24
C LEU A 195 10.12 10.57 17.58
N LEU A 196 10.40 9.90 18.70
CA LEU A 196 10.35 10.46 20.06
C LEU A 196 11.59 10.14 20.92
N THR A 197 12.74 9.87 20.29
CA THR A 197 14.05 9.85 20.96
C THR A 197 15.06 10.55 20.08
#